data_AF-A0A9D1FPM4-F1
#
_entry.id   AF-A0A9D1FPM4-F1
#
_cell.length_a   1.000
_cell.length_b   1.000
_cell.length_c   1.000
_cell.angle_alpha   90.00
_cell.angle_beta   90.00
_cell.angle_gamma   90.00
#
_symmetry.space_group_name_H-M   'P 1'
#
loop_
_entity.id
_entity.type
_entity.pdbx_description
1 polymer ?
#
loop_
_entity_poly.entity_id
_entity_poly.type
_entity_poly.pdbx_seq_one_letter_code
_entity_poly.pdbx_strand_id
1 'polypeptide(L)'
;MTRNEFLAELKKHLQSLAEAEQEEAIRYYEEYFDDAGPENEARVIEELGSPAELARDIIANSTFSIAKTSAQQTEGEAKGRQFKRIGPEVKQKSTGGKALFWALVILSSVIWLPLLFGAVVTVLALLFSVIITVLALVVSCIVLLVGFFLALFLGVPMLVSSPPDGLLLVGMALAYLGAMLLFGSLTILCFKYLVPWCWKQCKRFFRFLKEKCGGMITQ
;
A
#
# COMPACT_ATOMS: atom_id res chain seq x y z
N MET A 1 3.46 -30.73 -31.64
CA MET A 1 3.55 -29.27 -31.87
C MET A 1 4.71 -28.77 -31.04
N THR A 2 5.70 -28.17 -31.69
CA THR A 2 6.79 -27.45 -31.01
C THR A 2 6.41 -25.99 -30.78
N ARG A 3 7.09 -25.29 -29.87
CA ARG A 3 6.88 -23.85 -29.64
C ARG A 3 6.89 -23.03 -30.94
N ASN A 4 7.87 -23.29 -31.80
CA ASN A 4 8.01 -22.58 -33.08
C ASN A 4 6.85 -22.84 -34.04
N GLU A 5 6.33 -24.07 -34.06
CA GLU A 5 5.12 -24.41 -34.81
C GLU A 5 3.89 -23.69 -34.24
N PHE A 6 3.77 -23.59 -32.91
CA PHE A 6 2.69 -22.86 -32.23
C PHE A 6 2.67 -21.38 -32.56
N LEU A 7 3.81 -20.70 -32.43
CA LEU A 7 3.91 -19.28 -32.72
C LEU A 7 3.72 -18.98 -34.21
N ALA A 8 4.18 -19.86 -35.11
CA ALA A 8 3.96 -19.71 -36.55
C ALA A 8 2.48 -19.84 -36.93
N GLU A 9 1.77 -20.79 -36.33
CA GLU A 9 0.34 -21.00 -36.58
C GLU A 9 -0.51 -19.88 -35.94
N LEU A 10 -0.17 -19.45 -34.72
CA LEU A 10 -0.75 -18.28 -34.07
C LEU A 10 -0.60 -17.02 -34.94
N LYS A 11 0.60 -16.78 -35.49
CA LYS A 11 0.87 -15.64 -36.38
C LYS A 11 -0.02 -15.66 -37.62
N LYS A 12 -0.25 -16.83 -38.21
CA LYS A 12 -1.12 -17.01 -39.37
C LYS A 12 -2.58 -16.67 -39.04
N HIS A 13 -3.06 -17.05 -37.86
CA HIS A 13 -4.42 -16.73 -37.43
C HIS A 13 -4.60 -15.25 -37.05
N LEU A 14 -3.54 -14.56 -36.65
CA LEU A 14 -3.54 -13.13 -36.33
C LEU A 14 -3.41 -12.20 -37.55
N GLN A 15 -3.41 -12.71 -38.78
CA GLN A 15 -3.29 -11.90 -40.01
C GLN A 15 -4.43 -10.90 -40.23
N SER A 16 -5.53 -11.01 -39.50
CA SER A 16 -6.63 -10.03 -39.55
C SER A 16 -6.32 -8.73 -38.78
N LEU A 17 -5.28 -8.71 -37.95
CA LEU A 17 -4.85 -7.55 -37.17
C LEU A 17 -3.74 -6.77 -37.90
N ALA A 18 -3.50 -5.53 -37.45
CA ALA A 18 -2.39 -4.74 -37.97
C ALA A 18 -1.04 -5.41 -37.64
N GLU A 19 -0.04 -5.28 -38.53
CA GLU A 19 1.27 -5.92 -38.35
C GLU A 19 1.92 -5.60 -36.99
N ALA A 20 1.73 -4.38 -36.48
CA ALA A 20 2.23 -3.99 -35.16
C ALA A 20 1.61 -4.79 -34.00
N GLU A 21 0.31 -5.07 -34.05
CA GLU A 21 -0.39 -5.86 -33.02
C GLU A 21 -0.03 -7.35 -33.14
N GLN A 22 0.20 -7.82 -34.37
CA GLN A 22 0.66 -9.18 -34.62
C GLN A 22 2.05 -9.40 -34.03
N GLU A 23 3.00 -8.48 -34.26
CA GLU A 23 4.36 -8.60 -33.70
C GLU A 23 4.38 -8.52 -32.17
N GLU A 24 3.54 -7.67 -31.59
CA GLU A 24 3.42 -7.55 -30.13
C GLU A 24 2.83 -8.82 -29.51
N ALA A 25 1.76 -9.37 -30.10
CA ALA A 25 1.16 -10.62 -29.63
C ALA A 25 2.15 -11.79 -29.72
N ILE A 26 2.86 -11.93 -30.86
CA ILE A 26 3.84 -13.01 -31.02
C ILE A 26 4.99 -12.87 -30.01
N ARG A 27 5.50 -11.65 -29.80
CA ARG A 27 6.57 -11.39 -28.81
C ARG A 27 6.13 -11.73 -27.38
N TYR A 28 4.88 -11.42 -27.02
CA TYR A 28 4.34 -11.73 -25.69
C TYR A 28 4.32 -13.24 -25.42
N TYR A 29 3.82 -14.03 -26.36
CA TYR A 29 3.81 -15.48 -26.20
C TYR A 29 5.20 -16.09 -26.33
N GLU A 30 6.09 -15.49 -27.13
CA GLU A 30 7.50 -15.87 -27.19
C GLU A 30 8.17 -15.74 -25.81
N GLU A 31 8.03 -14.59 -25.15
CA GLU A 31 8.55 -14.37 -23.79
C GLU A 31 7.91 -15.31 -22.76
N TYR A 32 6.61 -15.60 -22.89
CA TYR A 32 5.91 -16.56 -22.02
C TYR A 32 6.46 -17.99 -22.15
N PHE A 33 6.82 -18.42 -23.36
CA PHE A 33 7.49 -19.70 -23.57
C PHE A 33 8.94 -19.70 -23.07
N ASP A 34 9.65 -18.56 -23.15
CA ASP A 34 11.00 -18.41 -22.59
C ASP A 34 11.00 -18.54 -21.06
N ASP A 35 10.03 -17.92 -20.38
CA ASP A 35 9.86 -17.98 -18.93
C ASP A 35 9.54 -19.40 -18.42
N ALA A 36 8.77 -20.17 -19.20
CA ALA A 36 8.45 -21.55 -18.87
C ALA A 36 9.66 -22.50 -19.00
N GLY A 37 10.59 -22.16 -19.89
CA GLY A 37 11.78 -22.94 -20.21
C GLY A 37 11.52 -24.18 -21.09
N PRO A 38 12.58 -24.73 -21.71
CA PRO A 38 12.47 -25.81 -22.71
C PRO A 38 11.86 -27.10 -22.15
N GLU A 39 11.94 -27.32 -20.83
CA GLU A 39 11.39 -28.50 -20.16
C GLU A 39 9.86 -28.44 -20.01
N ASN A 40 9.25 -27.25 -20.07
CA ASN A 40 7.80 -27.07 -19.86
C ASN A 40 7.03 -26.63 -21.12
N GLU A 41 7.68 -26.45 -22.27
CA GLU A 41 7.00 -25.99 -23.51
C GLU A 41 5.78 -26.84 -23.88
N ALA A 42 5.86 -28.17 -23.72
CA ALA A 42 4.74 -29.07 -24.01
C ALA A 42 3.54 -28.84 -23.08
N ARG A 43 3.79 -28.50 -21.81
CA ARG A 43 2.74 -28.19 -20.82
C ARG A 43 2.11 -26.84 -21.11
N VAL A 44 2.91 -25.86 -21.52
CA VAL A 44 2.43 -24.53 -21.89
C VAL A 44 1.55 -24.59 -23.14
N ILE A 45 1.91 -25.41 -24.12
CA ILE A 45 1.07 -25.62 -25.32
C ILE A 45 -0.29 -26.24 -24.93
N GLU A 46 -0.30 -27.18 -23.99
CA GLU A 46 -1.53 -27.77 -23.47
C GLU A 46 -2.39 -26.75 -22.71
N GLU A 47 -1.76 -25.88 -21.92
CA GLU A 47 -2.41 -24.82 -21.14
C GLU A 47 -2.98 -23.70 -22.03
N LEU A 48 -2.25 -23.31 -23.08
CA LEU A 48 -2.69 -22.31 -24.04
C LEU A 48 -3.77 -22.81 -25.01
N GLY A 49 -3.97 -24.14 -25.10
CA GLY A 49 -4.99 -24.74 -25.96
C GLY A 49 -4.62 -24.65 -27.45
N SER A 50 -5.63 -24.53 -28.33
CA SER A 50 -5.36 -24.46 -29.76
C SER A 50 -4.95 -23.05 -30.21
N PRO A 51 -3.96 -22.89 -31.12
CA PRO A 51 -3.50 -21.57 -31.58
C PRO A 51 -4.60 -20.77 -32.28
N ALA A 52 -5.61 -21.45 -32.85
CA ALA A 52 -6.77 -20.81 -33.47
C ALA A 52 -7.74 -20.22 -32.44
N GLU A 53 -7.95 -20.86 -31.30
CA GLU A 53 -8.79 -20.33 -30.21
C GLU A 53 -8.11 -19.16 -29.51
N LEU A 54 -6.81 -19.29 -29.25
CA LEU A 54 -6.01 -18.20 -28.69
C LEU A 54 -6.02 -16.96 -29.60
N ALA A 55 -5.83 -17.15 -30.91
CA ALA A 55 -5.92 -16.05 -31.87
C ALA A 55 -7.30 -15.38 -31.86
N ARG A 56 -8.39 -16.15 -31.75
CA ARG A 56 -9.74 -15.59 -31.67
C ARG A 56 -9.95 -14.77 -30.42
N ASP A 57 -9.43 -15.19 -29.28
CA ASP A 57 -9.52 -14.43 -28.04
C ASP A 57 -8.72 -13.12 -28.12
N ILE A 58 -7.50 -13.18 -28.68
CA ILE A 58 -6.67 -11.99 -28.94
C ILE A 58 -7.39 -11.02 -29.88
N ILE A 59 -7.94 -11.51 -31.00
CA ILE A 59 -8.68 -10.70 -31.96
C ILE A 59 -9.98 -10.15 -31.36
N ALA A 60 -10.69 -10.92 -30.55
CA ALA A 60 -11.90 -10.48 -29.89
C ALA A 60 -11.60 -9.37 -28.86
N ASN A 61 -10.53 -9.51 -28.08
CA ASN A 61 -10.11 -8.51 -27.11
C ASN A 61 -9.52 -7.25 -27.78
N SER A 62 -8.75 -7.39 -28.86
CA SER A 62 -8.24 -6.26 -29.63
C SER A 62 -9.38 -5.54 -30.37
N THR A 63 -10.29 -6.27 -31.01
CA THR A 63 -11.47 -5.69 -31.67
C THR A 63 -12.43 -5.09 -30.65
N PHE A 64 -12.56 -5.64 -29.45
CA PHE A 64 -13.35 -5.05 -28.37
C PHE A 64 -12.77 -3.70 -27.91
N SER A 65 -11.44 -3.54 -27.93
CA SER A 65 -10.80 -2.25 -27.65
C SER A 65 -11.02 -1.21 -28.78
N ILE A 66 -11.10 -1.65 -30.04
CA ILE A 66 -11.46 -0.83 -31.20
C ILE A 66 -12.97 -0.50 -31.20
N ALA A 67 -13.82 -1.47 -30.86
CA ALA A 67 -15.27 -1.33 -30.80
C ALA A 67 -15.70 -0.41 -29.65
N LYS A 68 -15.03 -0.47 -28.49
CA LYS A 68 -15.18 0.53 -27.41
C LYS A 68 -14.81 1.94 -27.87
N THR A 69 -13.81 2.07 -28.75
CA THR A 69 -13.44 3.37 -29.33
C THR A 69 -14.54 3.92 -30.24
N SER A 70 -15.31 3.07 -30.92
CA SER A 70 -16.45 3.47 -31.79
C SER A 70 -17.82 3.52 -31.10
N ALA A 71 -17.99 2.91 -29.92
CA ALA A 71 -19.25 2.89 -29.17
C ALA A 71 -19.28 3.82 -27.93
N GLN A 72 -18.21 4.58 -27.68
CA GLN A 72 -18.14 5.60 -26.63
C GLN A 72 -18.31 7.03 -27.20
N GLN A 73 -19.15 7.15 -28.22
CA GLN A 73 -19.84 8.39 -28.59
C GLN A 73 -21.32 8.04 -28.75
N THR A 74 -22.12 8.20 -27.70
CA THR A 74 -23.52 8.68 -27.70
C THR A 74 -24.18 8.28 -26.39
N GLU A 75 -24.20 9.21 -25.42
CA GLU A 75 -25.18 9.42 -24.35
C GLU A 75 -24.54 10.48 -23.42
N GLY A 76 -24.98 11.72 -23.28
CA GLY A 76 -26.02 12.53 -23.90
C GLY A 76 -26.12 13.80 -23.04
N GLU A 77 -26.31 14.99 -23.62
CA GLU A 77 -27.14 16.00 -22.93
C GLU A 77 -27.77 16.99 -23.90
N ALA A 78 -28.95 17.45 -23.51
CA ALA A 78 -30.05 17.84 -24.36
C ALA A 78 -30.06 19.32 -24.78
N LYS A 79 -30.70 19.55 -25.94
CA LYS A 79 -31.40 20.77 -26.38
C LYS A 79 -30.61 22.09 -26.50
N GLY A 80 -30.57 22.62 -27.74
CA GLY A 80 -30.77 24.07 -27.93
C GLY A 80 -30.14 24.77 -29.14
N ARG A 81 -30.62 24.47 -30.36
CA ARG A 81 -30.81 25.38 -31.53
C ARG A 81 -29.67 26.30 -32.05
N GLN A 82 -29.31 26.00 -33.32
CA GLN A 82 -29.22 26.88 -34.49
C GLN A 82 -28.09 27.95 -34.64
N PHE A 83 -27.21 27.65 -35.61
CA PHE A 83 -26.79 28.47 -36.77
C PHE A 83 -25.50 29.30 -36.75
N LYS A 84 -24.70 29.07 -37.82
CA LYS A 84 -23.70 29.94 -38.50
C LYS A 84 -22.38 30.18 -37.73
N ARG A 85 -21.16 30.04 -38.30
CA ARG A 85 -20.62 30.28 -39.65
C ARG A 85 -19.33 29.47 -39.89
N ILE A 86 -19.01 29.37 -41.17
CA ILE A 86 -17.82 28.86 -41.87
C ILE A 86 -16.53 29.64 -41.52
N GLY A 87 -15.39 28.96 -41.34
CA GLY A 87 -14.03 29.53 -41.30
C GLY A 87 -12.97 28.56 -40.70
N PRO A 88 -11.68 28.61 -41.13
CA PRO A 88 -10.90 27.42 -41.51
C PRO A 88 -10.02 26.77 -40.42
N GLU A 89 -9.57 25.55 -40.70
CA GLU A 89 -8.61 24.74 -39.95
C GLU A 89 -7.35 25.49 -39.49
N VAL A 90 -6.90 25.17 -38.27
CA VAL A 90 -5.47 25.03 -37.97
C VAL A 90 -5.26 23.70 -37.24
N LYS A 91 -4.55 22.77 -37.90
CA LYS A 91 -3.99 21.55 -37.33
C LYS A 91 -3.25 21.85 -36.02
N GLN A 92 -3.56 21.11 -34.96
CA GLN A 92 -2.55 20.80 -33.95
C GLN A 92 -2.58 19.30 -33.61
N LYS A 93 -1.67 18.59 -34.30
CA LYS A 93 -1.21 17.27 -33.94
C LYS A 93 -0.52 17.36 -32.58
N SER A 94 -1.09 16.71 -31.58
CA SER A 94 -0.33 15.98 -30.56
C SER A 94 -1.23 14.83 -30.11
N THR A 95 -0.99 13.57 -30.46
CA THR A 95 -0.03 12.63 -29.83
C THR A 95 0.40 12.97 -28.38
N GLY A 96 -0.30 13.87 -27.69
CA GLY A 96 -0.07 14.24 -26.29
C GLY A 96 -1.04 13.55 -25.35
N GLY A 97 -2.26 13.22 -25.79
CA GLY A 97 -3.29 12.65 -24.90
C GLY A 97 -2.99 11.24 -24.40
N LYS A 98 -2.48 10.34 -25.25
CA LYS A 98 -2.11 8.98 -24.84
C LYS A 98 -0.86 8.98 -23.96
N ALA A 99 0.14 9.82 -24.27
CA ALA A 99 1.32 9.99 -23.44
C ALA A 99 0.99 10.65 -22.08
N LEU A 100 0.07 11.63 -22.04
CA LEU A 100 -0.41 12.20 -20.78
C LEU A 100 -1.20 11.17 -19.98
N PHE A 101 -2.00 10.31 -20.63
CA PHE A 101 -2.77 9.27 -19.97
C PHE A 101 -1.87 8.18 -19.37
N TRP A 102 -0.90 7.66 -20.15
CA TRP A 102 0.12 6.74 -19.64
C TRP A 102 1.01 7.39 -18.57
N ALA A 103 1.37 8.67 -18.72
CA ALA A 103 2.08 9.43 -17.68
C ALA A 103 1.23 9.63 -16.43
N LEU A 104 -0.09 9.86 -16.54
CA LEU A 104 -1.01 10.01 -15.41
C LEU A 104 -1.22 8.67 -14.67
N VAL A 105 -1.23 7.56 -15.41
CA VAL A 105 -1.28 6.19 -14.84
C VAL A 105 0.02 5.86 -14.11
N ILE A 106 1.18 6.19 -14.69
CA ILE A 106 2.49 6.04 -14.03
C ILE A 106 2.58 6.94 -12.80
N LEU A 107 2.09 8.18 -12.87
CA LEU A 107 2.10 9.13 -11.76
C LEU A 107 1.14 8.71 -10.64
N SER A 108 -0.02 8.12 -10.99
CA SER A 108 -0.93 7.49 -10.01
C SER A 108 -0.25 6.30 -9.35
N SER A 109 0.34 5.38 -10.12
CA SER A 109 1.05 4.20 -9.60
C SER A 109 2.21 4.57 -8.64
N VAL A 110 2.98 5.61 -8.96
CA VAL A 110 4.05 6.15 -8.11
C VAL A 110 3.52 6.77 -6.81
N ILE A 111 2.25 7.18 -6.73
CA ILE A 111 1.63 7.74 -5.52
C ILE A 111 1.06 6.64 -4.61
N TRP A 112 0.57 5.54 -5.18
CA TRP A 112 0.01 4.43 -4.41
C TRP A 112 1.06 3.59 -3.68
N LEU A 113 2.22 3.38 -4.31
CA LEU A 113 3.34 2.62 -3.71
C LEU A 113 3.85 3.23 -2.38
N PRO A 114 4.21 4.53 -2.31
CA PRO A 114 4.64 5.16 -1.05
C PRO A 114 3.49 5.33 -0.06
N LEU A 115 2.23 5.39 -0.53
CA LEU A 115 1.07 5.47 0.36
C LEU A 115 0.82 4.13 1.07
N LEU A 116 0.93 3.01 0.36
CA LEU A 116 0.83 1.67 0.95
C LEU A 116 2.04 1.37 1.83
N PHE A 117 3.25 1.72 1.39
CA PHE A 117 4.46 1.57 2.20
C PHE A 117 4.39 2.44 3.46
N GLY A 118 3.90 3.68 3.35
CA GLY A 118 3.66 4.57 4.48
C GLY A 118 2.62 4.03 5.45
N ALA A 119 1.54 3.40 4.97
CA ALA A 119 0.56 2.72 5.81
C ALA A 119 1.19 1.57 6.61
N VAL A 120 2.01 0.73 5.97
CA VAL A 120 2.70 -0.36 6.66
C VAL A 120 3.71 0.17 7.66
N VAL A 121 4.53 1.16 7.28
CA VAL A 121 5.53 1.78 8.16
C VAL A 121 4.87 2.45 9.36
N THR A 122 3.75 3.14 9.19
CA THR A 122 3.03 3.76 10.31
C THR A 122 2.45 2.73 11.27
N VAL A 123 1.88 1.62 10.78
CA VAL A 123 1.41 0.52 11.64
C VAL A 123 2.57 -0.12 12.40
N LEU A 124 3.68 -0.41 11.72
CA LEU A 124 4.88 -0.96 12.37
C LEU A 124 5.42 0.01 13.42
N ALA A 125 5.56 1.30 13.10
CA ALA A 125 6.02 2.32 14.04
C ALA A 125 5.12 2.42 15.28
N LEU A 126 3.80 2.29 15.11
CA LEU A 126 2.85 2.24 16.24
C LEU A 126 3.08 1.00 17.11
N LEU A 127 3.27 -0.18 16.51
CA LEU A 127 3.58 -1.40 17.26
C LEU A 127 4.90 -1.27 18.03
N PHE A 128 5.97 -0.82 17.38
CA PHE A 128 7.27 -0.60 18.02
C PHE A 128 7.19 0.45 19.12
N SER A 129 6.46 1.56 18.90
CA SER A 129 6.25 2.59 19.91
C SER A 129 5.57 2.02 21.16
N VAL A 130 4.56 1.17 21.00
CA VAL A 130 3.87 0.53 22.13
C VAL A 130 4.84 -0.39 22.88
N ILE A 131 5.61 -1.22 22.17
CA ILE A 131 6.58 -2.14 22.79
C ILE A 131 7.64 -1.36 23.57
N ILE A 132 8.25 -0.35 22.97
CA ILE A 132 9.28 0.48 23.63
C ILE A 132 8.70 1.17 24.86
N THR A 133 7.47 1.69 24.77
CA THR A 133 6.79 2.32 25.90
C THR A 133 6.62 1.31 27.04
N VAL A 134 6.12 0.10 26.75
CA VAL A 134 5.95 -0.96 27.76
C VAL A 134 7.29 -1.35 28.39
N LEU A 135 8.35 -1.52 27.60
CA LEU A 135 9.69 -1.83 28.10
C LEU A 135 10.22 -0.72 29.01
N ALA A 136 10.08 0.55 28.61
CA ALA A 136 10.49 1.68 29.42
C ALA A 136 9.72 1.73 30.76
N LEU A 137 8.43 1.39 30.75
CA LEU A 137 7.62 1.29 31.97
C LEU A 137 8.10 0.17 32.91
N VAL A 138 8.43 -1.00 32.35
CA VAL A 138 8.97 -2.12 33.13
C VAL A 138 10.31 -1.75 33.76
N VAL A 139 11.23 -1.17 32.97
CA VAL A 139 12.54 -0.72 33.47
C VAL A 139 12.38 0.35 34.56
N SER A 140 11.52 1.35 34.33
CA SER A 140 11.22 2.39 35.32
C SER A 140 10.70 1.79 36.63
N CYS A 141 9.76 0.84 36.56
CA CYS A 141 9.22 0.15 37.73
C CYS A 141 10.32 -0.61 38.50
N ILE A 142 11.20 -1.33 37.79
CA ILE A 142 12.31 -2.06 38.41
C ILE A 142 13.26 -1.10 39.12
N VAL A 143 13.65 0.00 38.49
CA VAL A 143 14.55 1.00 39.09
C VAL A 143 13.94 1.60 40.37
N LEU A 144 12.65 1.93 40.35
CA LEU A 144 11.95 2.43 41.53
C LEU A 144 11.89 1.40 42.66
N LEU A 145 11.61 0.13 42.35
CA LEU A 145 11.60 -0.96 43.33
C LEU A 145 12.98 -1.17 43.94
N VAL A 146 14.03 -1.27 43.12
CA VAL A 146 15.41 -1.44 43.58
C VAL A 146 15.83 -0.27 44.47
N GLY A 147 15.53 0.97 44.05
CA GLY A 147 15.80 2.18 44.86
C GLY A 147 15.08 2.15 46.21
N PHE A 148 13.81 1.76 46.22
CA PHE A 148 13.02 1.61 47.44
C PHE A 148 13.63 0.56 48.39
N PHE A 149 13.98 -0.62 47.88
CA PHE A 149 14.56 -1.68 48.71
C PHE A 149 15.94 -1.30 49.25
N LEU A 150 16.80 -0.67 48.45
CA LEU A 150 18.10 -0.17 48.93
C LEU A 150 17.93 0.88 50.03
N ALA A 151 17.03 1.85 49.82
CA ALA A 151 16.77 2.90 50.80
C ALA A 151 16.22 2.32 52.12
N LEU A 152 15.39 1.28 52.07
CA LEU A 152 14.87 0.62 53.26
C LEU A 152 15.96 -0.20 53.97
N PHE A 153 16.72 -1.01 53.23
CA PHE A 153 17.73 -1.90 53.78
C PHE A 153 18.92 -1.15 54.41
N LEU A 154 19.35 -0.05 53.79
CA LEU A 154 20.39 0.83 54.32
C LEU A 154 19.86 1.84 55.35
N GLY A 155 18.59 2.23 55.25
CA GLY A 155 18.00 3.28 56.08
C GLY A 155 17.68 2.85 57.50
N VAL A 156 17.10 1.65 57.67
CA VAL A 156 16.74 1.10 58.98
C VAL A 156 17.93 1.00 59.95
N PRO A 157 19.11 0.46 59.58
CA PRO A 157 20.25 0.38 60.49
C PRO A 157 20.91 1.74 60.78
N MET A 158 20.85 2.68 59.83
CA MET A 158 21.41 4.03 60.03
C MET A 158 20.61 4.85 61.04
N LEU A 159 19.33 4.55 61.23
CA LEU A 159 18.49 5.23 62.23
C LEU A 159 18.98 5.04 63.67
N VAL A 160 19.66 3.91 63.95
CA VAL A 160 20.24 3.61 65.27
C VAL A 160 21.61 4.26 65.44
N SER A 161 22.34 4.47 64.34
CA SER A 161 23.72 4.97 64.36
C SER A 161 23.78 6.50 64.28
N SER A 162 23.07 7.08 63.30
CA SER A 162 22.93 8.51 63.06
C SER A 162 21.48 8.84 62.68
N PRO A 163 20.64 9.27 63.65
CA PRO A 163 19.23 9.53 63.44
C PRO A 163 18.89 10.50 62.28
N PRO A 164 19.67 11.58 62.02
CA PRO A 164 19.37 12.49 60.92
C PRO A 164 19.48 11.82 59.53
N ASP A 165 20.53 11.04 59.32
CA ASP A 165 20.78 10.36 58.04
C ASP A 165 19.75 9.25 57.79
N GLY A 166 19.40 8.50 58.86
CA GLY A 166 18.34 7.51 58.81
C GLY A 166 16.98 8.11 58.44
N LEU A 167 16.63 9.28 59.01
CA LEU A 167 15.36 9.96 58.70
C LEU A 167 15.29 10.44 57.25
N LEU A 168 16.41 10.92 56.70
CA LEU A 168 16.50 11.30 55.29
C LEU A 168 16.33 10.08 54.36
N LEU A 169 16.96 8.95 54.68
CA LEU A 169 16.81 7.73 53.88
C LEU A 169 15.39 7.16 53.93
N VAL A 170 14.74 7.18 55.09
CA VAL A 170 13.33 6.79 55.24
C VAL A 170 12.41 7.75 54.45
N GLY A 171 12.71 9.04 54.45
CA GLY A 171 12.02 10.03 53.61
C GLY A 171 12.15 9.73 52.11
N MET A 172 13.34 9.33 51.66
CA MET A 172 13.56 8.89 50.27
C MET A 172 12.76 7.63 49.94
N ALA A 173 12.69 6.65 50.84
CA ALA A 173 11.87 5.45 50.64
C ALA A 173 10.37 5.80 50.47
N LEU A 174 9.87 6.75 51.28
CA LEU A 174 8.50 7.26 51.14
C LEU A 174 8.28 8.00 49.82
N ALA A 175 9.28 8.78 49.37
CA ALA A 175 9.26 9.44 48.07
C ALA A 175 9.22 8.43 46.91
N TYR A 176 9.96 7.31 47.00
CA TYR A 176 9.90 6.23 46.01
C TYR A 176 8.52 5.57 45.95
N LEU A 177 7.86 5.32 47.09
CA LEU A 177 6.48 4.82 47.13
C LEU A 177 5.49 5.80 46.47
N GLY A 178 5.62 7.09 46.79
CA GLY A 178 4.83 8.14 46.16
C GLY A 178 5.05 8.19 44.65
N ALA A 179 6.32 8.14 44.20
CA ALA A 179 6.67 8.10 42.79
C ALA A 179 6.08 6.86 42.10
N MET A 180 6.14 5.69 42.73
CA MET A 180 5.58 4.45 42.18
C MET A 180 4.06 4.54 42.00
N LEU A 181 3.34 5.12 42.97
CA LEU A 181 1.90 5.33 42.89
C LEU A 181 1.52 6.33 41.78
N LEU A 182 2.28 7.44 41.69
CA LEU A 182 2.10 8.45 40.65
C LEU A 182 2.37 7.86 39.26
N PHE A 183 3.47 7.12 39.09
CA PHE A 183 3.81 6.47 37.84
C PHE A 183 2.72 5.47 37.43
N GLY A 184 2.22 4.65 38.37
CA GLY A 184 1.09 3.75 38.15
C GLY A 184 -0.16 4.51 37.68
N SER A 185 -0.54 5.58 38.36
CA SER A 185 -1.70 6.40 37.97
C SER A 185 -1.53 7.03 36.57
N LEU A 186 -0.31 7.47 36.24
CA LEU A 186 0.03 8.08 34.96
C LEU A 186 -0.04 7.05 33.83
N THR A 187 0.44 5.82 34.06
CA THR A 187 0.34 4.74 33.05
C THR A 187 -1.10 4.37 32.74
N ILE A 188 -1.97 4.28 33.75
CA ILE A 188 -3.40 4.00 33.56
C ILE A 188 -4.07 5.15 32.80
N LEU A 189 -3.74 6.41 33.15
CA LEU A 189 -4.27 7.58 32.47
C LEU A 189 -3.79 7.65 31.01
N CYS A 190 -2.50 7.38 30.78
CA CYS A 190 -1.91 7.26 29.46
C CYS A 190 -2.58 6.14 28.67
N PHE A 191 -2.79 4.94 29.19
CA PHE A 191 -3.51 3.89 28.48
C PHE A 191 -4.94 4.30 28.12
N LYS A 192 -5.65 4.91 29.07
CA LYS A 192 -7.03 5.40 28.87
C LYS A 192 -7.13 6.50 27.82
N TYR A 193 -6.12 7.35 27.66
CA TYR A 193 -6.11 8.42 26.65
C TYR A 193 -5.45 8.02 25.33
N LEU A 194 -4.36 7.28 25.38
CA LEU A 194 -3.54 6.88 24.24
C LEU A 194 -4.26 5.85 23.39
N VAL A 195 -4.90 4.83 23.98
CA VAL A 195 -5.61 3.79 23.20
C VAL A 195 -6.76 4.37 22.36
N PRO A 196 -7.67 5.21 22.92
CA PRO A 196 -8.71 5.85 22.10
C PRO A 196 -8.15 6.86 21.09
N TRP A 197 -7.04 7.53 21.41
CA TRP A 197 -6.41 8.47 20.51
C TRP A 197 -5.74 7.77 19.31
N CYS A 198 -4.99 6.69 19.56
CA CYS A 198 -4.44 5.82 18.52
C CYS A 198 -5.54 5.19 17.65
N TRP A 199 -6.64 4.75 18.27
CA TRP A 199 -7.80 4.24 17.54
C TRP A 199 -8.43 5.31 16.63
N LYS A 200 -8.55 6.55 17.11
CA LYS A 200 -9.03 7.68 16.28
C LYS A 200 -8.08 7.96 15.12
N GLN A 201 -6.76 7.89 15.32
CA GLN A 201 -5.78 8.11 14.25
C GLN A 201 -5.81 6.99 13.22
N CYS A 202 -5.85 5.72 13.63
CA CYS A 202 -6.02 4.58 12.72
C CYS A 202 -7.32 4.72 11.91
N LYS A 203 -8.43 5.11 12.56
CA LYS A 203 -9.73 5.27 11.89
C LYS A 203 -9.74 6.45 10.91
N ARG A 204 -9.02 7.54 11.22
CA ARG A 204 -8.83 8.68 10.30
C ARG A 204 -7.99 8.27 9.09
N PHE A 205 -6.88 7.58 9.33
CA PHE A 205 -5.99 7.12 8.27
C PHE A 205 -6.69 6.11 7.35
N PHE A 206 -7.43 5.16 7.91
CA PHE A 206 -8.19 4.19 7.13
C PHE A 206 -9.33 4.84 6.32
N ARG A 207 -9.99 5.87 6.88
CA ARG A 207 -10.99 6.65 6.14
C ARG A 207 -10.36 7.43 4.98
N PHE A 208 -9.20 8.03 5.21
CA PHE A 208 -8.45 8.75 4.19
C PHE A 208 -8.02 7.83 3.04
N LEU A 209 -7.54 6.62 3.36
CA LEU A 209 -7.25 5.58 2.35
C LEU A 209 -8.52 5.21 1.59
N LYS A 210 -9.64 4.97 2.28
CA LYS A 210 -10.91 4.62 1.63
C LYS A 210 -11.43 5.71 0.70
N GLU A 211 -11.31 6.98 1.08
CA GLU A 211 -11.71 8.12 0.24
C GLU A 211 -10.82 8.27 -1.00
N LYS A 212 -9.50 8.10 -0.84
CA LYS A 212 -8.54 8.10 -1.96
C LYS A 212 -8.77 6.92 -2.91
N CYS A 213 -8.97 5.71 -2.40
CA CYS A 213 -9.27 4.53 -3.21
C CYS A 213 -10.63 4.64 -3.92
N GLY A 214 -11.67 5.09 -3.22
CA GLY A 214 -13.04 5.18 -3.76
C GLY A 214 -13.19 6.24 -4.86
N GLY A 215 -12.40 7.31 -4.80
CA GLY A 215 -12.40 8.35 -5.84
C GLY A 215 -11.83 7.90 -7.19
N MET A 216 -11.02 6.84 -7.23
CA MET A 216 -10.39 6.33 -8.46
C MET A 216 -11.14 5.18 -9.14
N ILE A 217 -12.15 4.59 -8.50
CA ILE A 217 -12.98 3.53 -9.12
C ILE A 217 -14.15 4.14 -9.93
N THR A 218 -14.39 5.45 -9.77
CA THR A 218 -15.52 6.18 -10.40
C THR A 218 -15.08 7.13 -11.52
N GLN A 219 -13.81 7.12 -11.92
CA GLN A 219 -13.24 7.88 -13.05
C GLN A 219 -12.58 6.92 -14.02
#